data_AF-A0A7X8CMS4-F1
#
_entry.id   AF-A0A7X8CMS4-F1
#
_cell.length_a   1.000
_cell.length_b   1.000
_cell.length_c   1.000
_cell.angle_alpha   90.00
_cell.angle_beta   90.00
_cell.angle_gamma   90.00
#
_symmetry.space_group_name_H-M   'P 1'
#
loop_
_entity.id
_entity.type
_entity.pdbx_description
1 polymer ?
#
loop_
_entity_poly.entity_id
_entity_poly.type
_entity_poly.pdbx_seq_one_letter_code
_entity_poly.pdbx_strand_id
1 'polypeptide(L)'
;MFKNKKLNYGFLLSALLVFALSSYSWSATVLPEVNDIIPNIVDRVSPAVVNVNTSKIMTITSPFAPFAPFFDQLPEQFQREVPQRGLGTGFIFRKDGYILTNNHVIEGANEIKVTLLDGRELTGKVIGADPLTDIAV
;
A
#
# COMPACT_ATOMS: atom_id res chain seq x y z
N MET A 1 -16.10 -8.83 71.58
CA MET A 1 -14.81 -9.51 71.84
C MET A 1 -14.11 -9.76 70.51
N PHE A 2 -13.36 -8.76 70.03
CA PHE A 2 -12.72 -8.79 68.70
C PHE A 2 -11.38 -9.54 68.78
N LYS A 3 -11.27 -10.66 68.07
CA LYS A 3 -10.01 -11.43 67.92
C LYS A 3 -9.14 -10.75 66.87
N ASN A 4 -8.05 -10.09 67.31
CA ASN A 4 -7.01 -9.58 66.44
C ASN A 4 -6.30 -10.74 65.71
N LYS A 5 -6.56 -10.89 64.40
CA LYS A 5 -5.70 -11.71 63.52
C LYS A 5 -4.35 -11.01 63.41
N LYS A 6 -3.28 -11.65 63.90
CA LYS A 6 -1.91 -11.16 63.72
C LYS A 6 -1.60 -11.10 62.22
N LEU A 7 -1.30 -9.91 61.70
CA LEU A 7 -0.95 -9.67 60.31
C LEU A 7 0.48 -10.20 60.07
N ASN A 8 0.64 -11.15 59.14
CA ASN A 8 1.94 -11.76 58.83
C ASN A 8 2.78 -10.83 57.94
N TYR A 9 3.61 -9.99 58.56
CA TYR A 9 4.51 -9.05 57.89
C TYR A 9 5.51 -9.70 56.92
N GLY A 10 5.78 -11.00 57.05
CA GLY A 10 6.63 -11.75 56.12
C GLY A 10 6.06 -11.85 54.70
N PHE A 11 4.73 -11.92 54.56
CA PHE A 11 4.06 -11.96 53.25
C PHE A 11 4.00 -10.57 52.59
N LEU A 12 3.94 -9.51 53.42
CA LEU A 12 3.98 -8.13 52.93
C LEU A 12 5.39 -7.74 52.46
N LEU A 13 6.44 -8.22 53.13
CA LEU A 13 7.82 -7.97 52.70
C LEU A 13 8.17 -8.69 51.39
N SER A 14 7.73 -9.94 51.21
CA SER A 14 7.98 -10.68 49.97
C SER A 14 7.18 -10.12 48.79
N ALA A 15 5.94 -9.69 49.02
CA ALA A 15 5.13 -9.01 48.01
C ALA A 15 5.78 -7.67 47.56
N LEU A 16 6.34 -6.90 48.50
CA LEU A 16 7.03 -5.65 48.19
C LEU A 16 8.32 -5.87 47.38
N LEU A 17 9.05 -6.94 47.68
CA LEU A 17 10.29 -7.29 46.96
C LEU A 17 10.01 -7.77 45.53
N VAL A 18 8.94 -8.54 45.31
CA VAL A 18 8.49 -8.97 43.97
C VAL A 18 7.98 -7.77 43.15
N PHE A 19 7.32 -6.79 43.79
CA PHE A 19 6.86 -5.56 43.13
C PHE A 19 8.01 -4.61 42.79
N ALA A 20 9.06 -4.56 43.61
CA ALA A 20 10.28 -3.81 43.34
C ALA A 20 11.15 -4.45 42.23
N LEU A 21 11.04 -5.77 42.03
CA LEU A 21 11.77 -6.48 40.97
C LEU A 21 11.03 -6.48 39.62
N SER A 22 9.71 -6.37 39.60
CA SER A 22 8.91 -6.26 38.36
C SER A 22 8.93 -4.86 37.72
N SER A 23 9.37 -3.84 38.47
CA SER A 23 9.51 -2.46 37.98
C SER A 23 10.84 -2.20 37.27
N TYR A 24 11.76 -3.17 37.24
CA TYR A 24 12.82 -3.23 36.24
C TYR A 24 12.26 -3.76 34.93
N SER A 25 11.26 -3.04 34.39
CA SER A 25 10.92 -3.16 32.98
C SER A 25 12.21 -2.87 32.22
N TRP A 26 12.63 -3.87 31.45
CA TRP A 26 13.82 -3.89 30.64
C TRP A 26 13.75 -2.72 29.66
N SER A 27 14.28 -1.57 30.04
CA SER A 27 14.54 -0.50 29.10
C SER A 27 15.75 -0.95 28.29
N ALA A 28 15.49 -1.70 27.22
CA ALA A 28 16.46 -1.80 26.15
C ALA A 28 16.73 -0.36 25.72
N THR A 29 17.92 0.16 26.03
CA THR A 29 18.35 1.46 25.55
C THR A 29 18.48 1.33 24.04
N VAL A 30 17.40 1.65 23.33
CA VAL A 30 17.39 1.84 21.88
C VAL A 30 18.16 3.12 21.64
N LEU A 31 19.31 3.02 20.97
CA LEU A 31 20.18 4.16 20.70
C LEU A 31 19.37 5.21 19.89
N PRO A 32 19.15 6.44 20.41
CA PRO A 32 18.33 7.44 19.73
C PRO A 32 18.84 7.79 18.32
N GLU A 33 20.15 7.65 18.10
CA GLU A 33 20.80 7.91 16.81
C GLU A 33 20.34 6.98 15.67
N VAL A 34 19.93 5.75 15.95
CA VAL A 34 19.43 4.83 14.91
C VAL A 34 17.95 5.06 14.60
N ASN A 35 17.19 5.57 15.57
CA ASN A 35 15.74 5.74 15.44
C ASN A 35 15.37 6.87 14.46
N ASP A 36 16.24 7.87 14.32
CA ASP A 36 16.00 9.04 13.46
C ASP A 36 16.50 8.85 12.02
N ILE A 37 17.37 7.88 11.74
CA ILE A 37 17.97 7.72 10.40
C ILE A 37 16.93 7.32 9.35
N ILE A 38 16.08 6.34 9.66
CA ILE A 38 15.09 5.83 8.70
C ILE A 38 14.01 6.89 8.38
N PRO A 39 13.36 7.53 9.38
CA PRO A 39 12.39 8.60 9.10
C PRO A 39 13.00 9.75 8.28
N ASN A 40 14.23 10.18 8.62
CA ASN A 40 14.90 11.26 7.90
C ASN A 40 15.19 10.93 6.42
N ILE A 41 15.51 9.68 6.10
CA ILE A 41 15.70 9.25 4.70
C ILE A 41 14.35 9.22 3.99
N VAL A 42 13.34 8.62 4.62
CA VAL A 42 11.97 8.53 4.08
C VAL A 42 11.43 9.91 3.75
N ASP A 43 11.54 10.89 4.66
CA ASP A 43 11.08 12.26 4.42
C ASP A 43 11.75 12.92 3.21
N ARG A 44 13.03 12.60 2.96
CA ARG A 44 13.78 13.14 1.81
C ARG A 44 13.45 12.47 0.49
N VAL A 45 13.15 11.17 0.49
CA VAL A 45 12.99 10.38 -0.75
C VAL A 45 11.54 10.10 -1.14
N SER A 46 10.61 10.08 -0.17
CA SER A 46 9.19 9.79 -0.42
C SER A 46 8.54 10.72 -1.44
N PRO A 47 8.88 12.03 -1.52
CA PRO A 47 8.33 12.90 -2.57
C PRO A 47 8.66 12.48 -4.00
N ALA A 48 9.69 11.62 -4.20
CA ALA A 48 10.01 11.07 -5.50
C ALA A 48 9.18 9.83 -5.87
N VAL A 49 8.50 9.20 -4.91
CA VAL A 49 7.69 8.00 -5.15
C VAL A 49 6.26 8.40 -5.49
N VAL A 50 5.68 7.76 -6.51
CA VAL A 50 4.33 8.02 -6.98
C VAL A 50 3.51 6.75 -7.09
N ASN A 51 2.20 6.88 -6.99
CA ASN A 51 1.25 5.82 -7.33
C ASN A 51 0.90 5.94 -8.82
N VAL A 52 0.94 4.83 -9.54
CA VAL A 52 0.58 4.74 -10.96
C VAL A 52 -0.69 3.91 -11.07
N ASN A 53 -1.80 4.55 -11.43
CA ASN A 53 -3.09 3.92 -11.61
C ASN A 53 -3.44 3.91 -13.10
N THR A 54 -3.71 2.74 -13.65
CA THR A 54 -3.98 2.57 -15.08
C THR A 54 -5.38 2.04 -15.28
N SER A 55 -6.02 2.48 -16.37
CA SER A 55 -7.34 2.00 -16.76
C SER A 55 -7.27 1.47 -18.18
N LYS A 56 -7.73 0.24 -18.37
CA LYS A 56 -7.82 -0.45 -19.65
C LYS A 56 -9.26 -0.85 -19.90
N ILE A 57 -9.85 -0.38 -20.99
CA ILE A 57 -11.19 -0.78 -21.39
C ILE A 57 -11.08 -2.15 -22.04
N MET A 58 -11.71 -3.16 -21.43
CA MET A 58 -11.79 -4.50 -22.00
C MET A 58 -13.21 -4.80 -22.43
N THR A 59 -13.37 -5.32 -23.63
CA THR A 59 -14.65 -5.85 -24.11
C THR A 59 -14.80 -7.27 -23.60
N ILE A 60 -15.73 -7.47 -22.67
CA ILE A 60 -16.11 -8.79 -22.18
C ILE A 60 -17.27 -9.29 -23.04
N THR A 61 -17.05 -10.38 -23.76
CA THR A 61 -18.11 -11.11 -24.46
C THR A 61 -18.78 -12.05 -23.47
N SER A 62 -20.12 -12.00 -23.43
CA SER A 62 -20.94 -12.88 -22.61
C SER A 62 -20.69 -14.35 -22.97
N PRO A 63 -20.55 -15.25 -21.99
CA PRO A 63 -20.49 -16.70 -22.23
C PRO A 63 -21.73 -17.24 -22.96
N PHE A 64 -22.83 -16.47 -22.94
CA PHE A 64 -24.08 -16.82 -23.61
C PHE A 64 -24.21 -16.28 -25.04
N ALA A 65 -23.21 -15.54 -25.55
CA ALA A 65 -23.21 -15.03 -26.92
C ALA A 65 -23.43 -16.11 -28.00
N PRO A 66 -22.90 -17.35 -27.88
CA PRO A 66 -23.20 -18.43 -28.81
C PRO A 66 -24.66 -18.90 -28.80
N PHE A 67 -25.42 -18.56 -27.75
CA PHE A 67 -26.84 -18.88 -27.63
C PHE A 67 -27.75 -17.69 -28.00
N ALA A 68 -27.19 -16.58 -28.50
CA ALA A 68 -27.97 -15.42 -28.92
C ALA A 68 -29.17 -15.76 -29.83
N PRO A 69 -29.07 -16.69 -30.81
CA PRO A 69 -30.21 -17.09 -31.64
C PRO A 69 -31.37 -17.78 -30.90
N PHE A 70 -31.20 -18.16 -29.63
CA PHE A 70 -32.25 -18.76 -28.79
C PHE A 70 -32.95 -17.73 -27.90
N PHE A 71 -32.45 -16.48 -27.84
CA PHE A 71 -32.93 -15.42 -26.96
C PHE A 71 -33.39 -14.19 -27.76
N ASP A 72 -34.29 -14.38 -28.73
CA ASP A 72 -34.81 -13.33 -29.63
C ASP A 72 -35.53 -12.16 -28.93
N GLN A 73 -35.84 -12.26 -27.62
CA GLN A 73 -36.64 -11.26 -26.87
C GLN A 73 -35.84 -10.48 -25.82
N LEU A 74 -34.53 -10.71 -25.68
CA LEU A 74 -33.69 -9.96 -24.73
C LEU A 74 -32.89 -8.87 -25.47
N PRO A 75 -32.74 -7.66 -24.90
CA PRO A 75 -31.90 -6.63 -25.50
C PRO A 75 -30.45 -7.18 -25.61
N GLU A 76 -29.97 -7.33 -26.84
CA GLU A 76 -28.62 -7.82 -27.13
C GLU A 76 -27.57 -6.84 -26.60
N GLN A 77 -27.05 -7.09 -25.41
CA GLN A 77 -25.75 -6.59 -24.98
C GLN A 77 -24.87 -7.78 -24.60
N PHE A 78 -24.52 -8.58 -25.62
CA PHE A 78 -23.60 -9.70 -25.48
C PHE A 78 -22.13 -9.27 -25.36
N GLN A 79 -21.84 -7.97 -25.55
CA GLN A 79 -20.52 -7.38 -25.32
C GLN A 79 -20.67 -6.18 -24.40
N ARG A 80 -19.86 -6.16 -23.33
CA ARG A 80 -19.80 -5.03 -22.39
C ARG A 80 -18.37 -4.56 -22.26
N GLU A 81 -18.17 -3.26 -22.42
CA GLU A 81 -16.92 -2.60 -22.04
C GLU A 81 -16.87 -2.50 -20.51
N VAL A 82 -15.83 -3.09 -19.92
CA VAL A 82 -15.57 -3.01 -18.49
C VAL A 82 -14.17 -2.40 -18.29
N PRO A 83 -14.04 -1.35 -17.46
CA PRO A 83 -12.73 -0.82 -17.12
C PRO A 83 -12.01 -1.81 -16.20
N GLN A 84 -10.91 -2.38 -16.69
CA GLN A 84 -9.92 -3.06 -15.88
C GLN A 84 -8.94 -2.03 -15.33
N ARG A 85 -8.70 -2.06 -14.02
CA ARG A 85 -7.75 -1.15 -13.36
C ARG A 85 -6.43 -1.87 -13.08
N GLY A 86 -5.32 -1.21 -13.37
CA GLY A 86 -3.99 -1.59 -12.92
C GLY A 86 -3.49 -0.63 -11.85
N LEU A 87 -2.73 -1.14 -10.89
CA LEU A 87 -2.11 -0.35 -9.83
C LEU A 87 -0.64 -0.70 -9.77
N GLY A 88 0.20 0.31 -9.62
CA GLY A 88 1.63 0.18 -9.53
C GLY A 88 2.27 1.38 -8.85
N THR A 89 3.59 1.39 -8.84
CA THR A 89 4.38 2.51 -8.31
C THR A 89 5.32 3.02 -9.38
N GLY A 90 5.80 4.25 -9.18
CA GLY A 90 6.84 4.82 -10.02
C GLY A 90 7.74 5.76 -9.24
N PHE A 91 8.82 6.19 -9.88
CA PHE A 91 9.80 7.11 -9.30
C PHE A 91 10.07 8.28 -10.22
N ILE A 92 9.92 9.50 -9.72
CA ILE A 92 10.32 10.72 -10.41
C ILE A 92 11.85 10.79 -10.39
N PHE A 93 12.48 10.61 -11.54
CA PHE A 93 13.94 10.66 -11.67
C PHE A 93 14.44 11.96 -12.30
N ARG A 94 13.54 12.78 -12.85
CA ARG A 94 13.86 14.06 -13.49
C ARG A 94 12.91 15.16 -13.05
N LYS A 95 13.44 16.36 -12.83
CA LYS A 95 12.72 17.51 -12.25
C LYS A 95 11.57 18.03 -13.13
N ASP A 96 11.55 17.70 -14.41
CA ASP A 96 10.51 18.04 -15.37
C ASP A 96 9.38 17.00 -15.44
N GLY A 97 9.35 16.04 -14.50
CA GLY A 97 8.20 15.15 -14.30
C GLY A 97 8.31 13.78 -14.98
N TYR A 98 9.50 13.35 -15.38
CA TYR A 98 9.71 12.01 -15.92
C TYR A 98 9.70 10.98 -14.79
N ILE A 99 8.89 9.93 -14.99
CA ILE A 99 8.64 8.89 -14.00
C ILE A 99 9.11 7.57 -14.59
N LEU A 100 9.86 6.79 -13.82
CA LEU A 100 10.20 5.42 -14.15
C LEU A 100 9.19 4.48 -13.50
N THR A 101 8.67 3.52 -14.24
CA THR A 101 7.78 2.47 -13.73
C THR A 101 8.03 1.16 -14.47
N ASN A 102 7.29 0.12 -14.11
CA ASN A 102 7.33 -1.15 -14.84
C ASN A 102 6.50 -1.06 -16.12
N ASN A 103 6.98 -1.66 -17.21
CA ASN A 103 6.23 -1.72 -18.47
C ASN A 103 4.86 -2.40 -18.26
N HIS A 104 4.82 -3.52 -17.54
CA HIS A 104 3.58 -4.27 -17.32
C HIS A 104 2.49 -3.49 -16.57
N VAL A 105 2.85 -2.43 -15.83
CA VAL A 105 1.88 -1.55 -15.14
C VAL A 105 1.12 -0.69 -16.16
N ILE A 106 1.80 -0.24 -17.21
CA ILE A 106 1.28 0.70 -18.21
C ILE A 106 0.87 0.03 -19.53
N GLU A 107 1.18 -1.25 -19.71
CA GLU A 107 1.01 -1.95 -20.97
C GLU A 107 -0.47 -2.04 -21.40
N GLY A 108 -0.76 -1.42 -22.56
CA GLY A 108 -2.11 -1.39 -23.12
C GLY A 108 -3.12 -0.61 -22.27
N ALA A 109 -2.67 0.22 -21.34
CA ALA A 109 -3.53 1.16 -20.63
C ALA A 109 -4.09 2.23 -21.59
N ASN A 110 -5.38 2.52 -21.48
CA ASN A 110 -6.02 3.63 -22.18
C ASN A 110 -5.76 4.96 -21.48
N GLU A 111 -5.75 4.93 -20.15
CA GLU A 111 -5.48 6.09 -19.31
C GLU A 111 -4.48 5.73 -18.20
N ILE A 112 -3.56 6.64 -17.92
CA ILE A 112 -2.58 6.54 -16.84
C ILE A 112 -2.73 7.78 -15.95
N LYS A 113 -3.08 7.56 -14.69
CA LYS A 113 -3.12 8.57 -13.64
C LYS A 113 -1.96 8.35 -12.68
N VAL A 114 -1.27 9.42 -12.35
CA VAL A 114 -0.18 9.44 -11.38
C VAL A 114 -0.63 10.25 -10.18
N THR A 115 -0.62 9.64 -9.00
CA THR A 115 -0.90 10.33 -7.74
C THR A 115 0.42 10.60 -7.03
N LEU A 116 0.69 11.89 -6.79
CA LEU A 116 1.85 12.38 -6.05
C LEU A 116 1.64 12.22 -4.52
N LEU A 117 2.73 12.30 -3.75
CA LEU A 117 2.68 12.21 -2.29
C LEU A 117 1.78 13.28 -1.65
N ASP A 118 1.69 14.46 -2.27
CA ASP A 118 0.83 15.57 -1.82
C ASP A 118 -0.66 15.39 -2.18
N GLY A 119 -1.02 14.26 -2.81
CA GLY A 119 -2.38 13.90 -3.20
C GLY A 119 -2.81 14.47 -4.56
N ARG A 120 -1.97 15.23 -5.26
CA ARG A 120 -2.29 15.69 -6.62
C ARG A 120 -2.30 14.51 -7.59
N GLU A 121 -3.31 14.48 -8.45
CA GLU A 121 -3.41 13.53 -9.55
C GLU A 121 -3.11 14.20 -10.89
N LEU A 122 -2.24 13.58 -11.68
CA LEU A 122 -1.82 14.05 -12.99
C LEU A 122 -2.01 12.95 -14.02
N THR A 123 -2.32 13.32 -15.26
CA THR A 123 -2.36 12.35 -16.37
C THR A 123 -0.95 12.15 -16.92
N GLY A 124 -0.50 10.90 -16.94
CA GLY A 124 0.79 10.51 -17.52
C GLY A 124 0.69 10.24 -19.02
N LYS A 125 1.80 10.41 -19.74
CA LYS A 125 1.95 9.99 -21.13
C LYS A 125 3.21 9.16 -21.25
N VAL A 126 3.10 7.99 -21.87
CA VAL A 126 4.25 7.12 -22.15
C VAL A 126 5.16 7.80 -23.17
N ILE A 127 6.42 7.96 -22.80
CA ILE A 127 7.53 8.45 -23.63
C ILE A 127 8.24 7.27 -24.30
N GLY A 128 8.43 6.17 -23.56
CA GLY A 128 9.05 4.95 -24.09
C GLY A 128 8.90 3.77 -23.13
N ALA A 129 8.95 2.56 -23.68
CA ALA A 129 8.89 1.34 -22.89
C ALA A 129 9.80 0.27 -23.50
N ASP A 130 10.39 -0.55 -22.63
CA ASP A 130 11.17 -1.73 -22.96
C ASP A 130 10.53 -2.97 -22.31
N PRO A 131 9.80 -3.79 -23.10
CA PRO A 131 9.18 -5.02 -22.61
C PRO A 131 10.20 -6.08 -22.16
N LEU A 132 11.45 -6.06 -22.65
CA LEU A 132 12.44 -7.08 -22.31
C LEU A 132 12.97 -6.90 -20.88
N THR A 133 13.16 -5.66 -20.45
CA THR A 133 13.59 -5.33 -19.09
C THR A 133 12.44 -4.95 -18.16
N ASP A 134 11.21 -4.92 -18.68
CA ASP A 134 10.01 -4.48 -17.96
C ASP A 134 10.11 -3.06 -17.39
N ILE A 135 10.59 -2.11 -18.20
CA ILE A 135 10.79 -0.71 -17.79
C ILE A 135 10.02 0.23 -18.72
N ALA A 136 9.41 1.29 -18.16
CA ALA A 136 8.75 2.34 -18.91
C ALA A 136 8.97 3.73 -18.31
N VAL A 137 8.87 4.74 -19.19
CA VAL A 137 8.96 6.18 -18.89
C VAL A 137 7.77 6.92 -19.48
#